data_AF-A0A2D8LUK8-F1
#
_entry.id   AF-A0A2D8LUK8-F1
#
_cell.length_a   1.000
_cell.length_b   1.000
_cell.length_c   1.000
_cell.angle_alpha   90.00
_cell.angle_beta   90.00
_cell.angle_gamma   90.00
#
_symmetry.space_group_name_H-M   'P 1'
#
loop_
_entity.id
_entity.type
_entity.pdbx_description
1 polymer ?
#
loop_
_entity_poly.entity_id
_entity_poly.type
_entity_poly.pdbx_seq_one_letter_code
_entity_poly.pdbx_strand_id
1 'polypeptide(L)'
;MTNILGVHQTDFANNLAKTDGDIADLTAEVVTATLADAGIGADAVESIHVGNAFGQLYTGQGHLGAMPATVEPALWGVPAMRHEAACASSSMAVLAGMAEIEAGRYDCVLVLGIEQEKTMPGGPAAAVQTAAAWVGHETEGIEFFWPYAFERVAGEYDRRYGIDEQHLRAIGELNLRNAKDNPNAQTRAWALTPESFMADDEANPIVEGRLRRN
;
A
#
# COMPACT_ATOMS: atom_id res chain seq x y z
N MET A 1 -16.48 -10.71 19.94
CA MET A 1 -16.78 -9.77 18.85
C MET A 1 -15.57 -8.88 18.72
N THR A 2 -14.93 -8.86 17.55
CA THR A 2 -13.72 -8.07 17.30
C THR A 2 -14.14 -6.71 16.76
N ASN A 3 -13.63 -5.62 17.34
CA ASN A 3 -14.01 -4.25 17.00
C ASN A 3 -12.78 -3.42 16.64
N ILE A 4 -12.97 -2.40 15.80
CA ILE A 4 -11.95 -1.38 15.53
C ILE A 4 -12.15 -0.26 16.53
N LEU A 5 -11.12 0.05 17.33
CA LEU A 5 -11.18 1.08 18.37
C LEU A 5 -10.78 2.46 17.85
N GLY A 6 -9.83 2.53 16.92
CA GLY A 6 -9.38 3.75 16.28
C GLY A 6 -8.60 3.47 14.99
N VAL A 7 -8.49 4.47 14.14
CA VAL A 7 -7.83 4.41 12.84
C VAL A 7 -7.06 5.69 12.55
N HIS A 8 -5.97 5.57 11.78
CA HIS A 8 -5.30 6.71 11.18
C HIS A 8 -4.85 6.37 9.77
N GLN A 9 -4.81 7.39 8.90
CA GLN A 9 -4.21 7.30 7.58
C GLN A 9 -3.37 8.56 7.35
N THR A 10 -2.12 8.37 6.94
CA THR A 10 -1.21 9.46 6.61
C THR A 10 -1.53 10.08 5.24
N ASP A 11 -0.93 11.23 4.95
CA ASP A 11 -1.00 11.84 3.63
C ASP A 11 -0.17 11.06 2.61
N PHE A 12 -0.80 10.35 1.67
CA PHE A 12 -0.10 9.56 0.64
C PHE A 12 0.57 10.42 -0.45
N ALA A 13 0.30 11.72 -0.51
CA ALA A 13 1.09 12.63 -1.36
C ALA A 13 2.45 12.97 -0.74
N ASN A 14 2.61 12.80 0.58
CA ASN A 14 3.86 13.08 1.25
C ASN A 14 5.00 12.24 0.64
N ASN A 15 6.10 12.91 0.31
CA ASN A 15 7.30 12.26 -0.18
C ASN A 15 8.40 12.47 0.86
N LEU A 16 8.54 11.49 1.75
CA LEU A 16 9.47 11.53 2.88
C LEU A 16 10.92 11.76 2.44
N ALA A 17 11.32 11.24 1.26
CA ALA A 17 12.65 11.46 0.70
C ALA A 17 12.92 12.92 0.29
N LYS A 18 11.88 13.76 0.18
CA LYS A 18 12.01 15.21 -0.08
C LYS A 18 11.97 16.06 1.18
N THR A 19 11.60 15.47 2.31
CA THR A 19 11.44 16.16 3.60
C THR A 19 12.45 15.65 4.63
N ASP A 20 13.50 14.96 4.20
CA ASP A 20 14.51 14.29 5.04
C ASP A 20 13.92 13.35 6.10
N GLY A 21 12.74 12.77 5.82
CA GLY A 21 12.07 11.80 6.69
C GLY A 21 12.20 10.37 6.18
N ASP A 22 11.92 9.41 7.05
CA ASP A 22 12.01 7.98 6.73
C ASP A 22 10.83 7.15 7.29
N ILE A 23 10.93 5.84 7.13
CA ILE A 23 9.92 4.88 7.57
C ILE A 23 9.69 4.93 9.09
N ALA A 24 10.68 5.35 9.90
CA ALA A 24 10.53 5.50 11.35
C ALA A 24 9.65 6.71 11.67
N ASP A 25 9.83 7.84 10.99
CA ASP A 25 8.93 9.01 11.14
C ASP A 25 7.49 8.63 10.80
N LEU A 26 7.31 7.90 9.68
CA LEU A 26 5.99 7.42 9.29
C LEU A 26 5.39 6.50 10.34
N THR A 27 6.19 5.58 10.90
CA THR A 27 5.75 4.66 11.95
C THR A 27 5.35 5.42 13.21
N ALA A 28 6.13 6.42 13.63
CA ALA A 28 5.83 7.24 14.79
C ALA A 28 4.49 7.97 14.62
N GLU A 29 4.26 8.58 13.46
CA GLU A 29 3.00 9.25 13.14
C GLU A 29 1.81 8.29 13.26
N VAL A 30 1.86 7.13 12.59
CA VAL A 30 0.72 6.20 12.58
C VAL A 30 0.47 5.56 13.94
N VAL A 31 1.51 5.27 14.72
CA VAL A 31 1.35 4.74 16.09
C VAL A 31 0.67 5.79 16.97
N THR A 32 1.23 7.01 17.05
CA THR A 32 0.70 8.06 17.91
C THR A 32 -0.73 8.45 17.54
N ALA A 33 -1.01 8.65 16.25
CA ALA A 33 -2.32 9.09 15.80
C ALA A 33 -3.40 8.00 15.95
N THR A 34 -3.07 6.73 15.69
CA THR A 34 -4.02 5.61 15.86
C THR A 34 -4.39 5.42 17.33
N LEU A 35 -3.41 5.47 18.24
CA LEU A 35 -3.66 5.37 19.68
C LEU A 35 -4.49 6.55 20.20
N ALA A 36 -4.23 7.77 19.69
CA ALA A 36 -4.99 8.96 20.02
C ALA A 36 -6.46 8.86 19.54
N ASP A 37 -6.71 8.40 18.31
CA ASP A 37 -8.06 8.19 17.79
C ASP A 37 -8.83 7.11 18.58
N ALA A 38 -8.12 6.05 18.98
CA ALA A 38 -8.67 5.00 19.85
C ALA A 38 -8.92 5.44 21.30
N GLY A 39 -8.31 6.55 21.74
CA GLY A 39 -8.41 7.04 23.12
C GLY A 39 -7.75 6.14 24.16
N ILE A 40 -6.71 5.39 23.77
CA ILE A 40 -5.98 4.45 24.64
C ILE A 40 -4.49 4.77 24.71
N GLY A 41 -3.83 4.36 25.80
CA GLY A 41 -2.37 4.39 25.90
C GLY A 41 -1.72 3.23 25.14
N ALA A 42 -0.46 3.42 24.75
CA ALA A 42 0.35 2.37 24.12
C ALA A 42 0.51 1.12 25.01
N ASP A 43 0.46 1.29 26.34
CA ASP A 43 0.53 0.23 27.34
C ASP A 43 -0.67 -0.73 27.30
N ALA A 44 -1.77 -0.36 26.64
CA ALA A 44 -2.91 -1.25 26.41
C ALA A 44 -2.67 -2.23 25.24
N VAL A 45 -1.64 -2.02 24.40
CA VAL A 45 -1.37 -2.89 23.25
C VAL A 45 -0.62 -4.14 23.70
N GLU A 46 -1.17 -5.31 23.38
CA GLU A 46 -0.64 -6.60 23.81
C GLU A 46 0.03 -7.40 22.68
N SER A 47 -0.22 -7.03 21.42
CA SER A 47 0.47 -7.57 20.24
C SER A 47 0.43 -6.58 19.07
N ILE A 48 1.42 -6.65 18.18
CA ILE A 48 1.62 -5.71 17.07
C ILE A 48 1.79 -6.45 15.75
N HIS A 49 1.04 -6.04 14.72
CA HIS A 49 1.11 -6.59 13.37
C HIS A 49 1.45 -5.50 12.35
N VAL A 50 2.60 -5.62 11.70
CA VAL A 50 3.08 -4.66 10.69
C VAL A 50 3.01 -5.29 9.31
N GLY A 51 2.08 -4.85 8.47
CA GLY A 51 2.07 -5.14 7.04
C GLY A 51 3.11 -4.27 6.32
N ASN A 52 4.06 -4.91 5.64
CA ASN A 52 5.01 -4.24 4.76
C ASN A 52 5.45 -5.19 3.65
N ALA A 53 5.31 -4.79 2.39
CA ALA A 53 5.63 -5.63 1.25
C ALA A 53 7.10 -5.51 0.85
N PHE A 54 7.53 -4.29 0.56
CA PHE A 54 8.78 -4.03 -0.16
C PHE A 54 9.74 -3.12 0.60
N GLY A 55 9.45 -2.75 1.84
CA GLY A 55 10.17 -1.73 2.59
C GLY A 55 11.65 -2.03 2.67
N GLN A 56 12.02 -3.28 2.95
CA GLN A 56 13.41 -3.72 2.97
C GLN A 56 14.13 -3.51 1.63
N LEU A 57 13.43 -3.69 0.52
CA LEU A 57 13.99 -3.54 -0.82
C LEU A 57 14.10 -2.07 -1.23
N TYR A 58 13.17 -1.21 -0.79
CA TYR A 58 13.18 0.22 -1.09
C TYR A 58 14.08 1.06 -0.18
N THR A 59 14.22 0.68 1.09
CA THR A 59 14.88 1.50 2.12
C THR A 59 16.07 0.80 2.78
N GLY A 60 16.22 -0.51 2.59
CA GLY A 60 17.19 -1.32 3.33
C GLY A 60 16.73 -1.73 4.74
N GLN A 61 15.57 -1.25 5.21
CA GLN A 61 15.06 -1.54 6.55
C GLN A 61 14.14 -2.77 6.56
N GLY A 62 14.60 -3.89 7.14
CA GLY A 62 13.86 -5.16 7.13
C GLY A 62 13.07 -5.48 8.41
N HIS A 63 13.63 -5.22 9.60
CA HIS A 63 13.05 -5.64 10.88
C HIS A 63 11.89 -4.72 11.33
N LEU A 64 10.94 -4.46 10.44
CA LEU A 64 9.87 -3.47 10.63
C LEU A 64 8.83 -3.88 11.69
N GLY A 65 8.74 -5.17 12.04
CA GLY A 65 7.94 -5.60 13.20
C GLY A 65 8.39 -4.93 14.49
N ALA A 66 9.70 -4.67 14.65
CA ALA A 66 10.24 -3.98 15.82
C ALA A 66 10.18 -2.44 15.72
N MET A 67 9.77 -1.89 14.57
CA MET A 67 9.79 -0.44 14.36
C MET A 67 8.86 0.32 15.32
N PRO A 68 7.63 -0.14 15.61
CA PRO A 68 6.75 0.52 16.58
C PRO A 68 7.39 0.69 17.97
N ALA A 69 8.06 -0.34 18.49
CA ALA A 69 8.76 -0.27 19.77
C ALA A 69 10.06 0.56 19.74
N THR A 70 10.63 0.77 18.54
CA THR A 70 11.78 1.67 18.35
C THR A 70 11.37 3.14 18.50
N VAL A 71 10.15 3.49 18.06
CA VAL A 71 9.67 4.88 18.04
C VAL A 71 8.72 5.23 19.20
N GLU A 72 8.09 4.23 19.82
CA GLU A 72 7.25 4.38 21.01
C GLU A 72 7.76 3.45 22.13
N PRO A 73 8.53 3.98 23.11
CA PRO A 73 9.13 3.19 24.18
C PRO A 73 8.14 2.38 25.02
N ALA A 74 6.88 2.81 25.15
CA ALA A 74 5.86 2.08 25.89
C ALA A 74 5.48 0.74 25.24
N LEU A 75 5.80 0.55 23.96
CA LEU A 75 5.60 -0.73 23.24
C LEU A 75 6.78 -1.70 23.40
N TRP A 76 7.81 -1.36 24.18
CA TRP A 76 8.95 -2.24 24.39
C TRP A 76 8.55 -3.53 25.11
N GLY A 77 8.90 -4.68 24.53
CA GLY A 77 8.57 -6.00 25.07
C GLY A 77 7.22 -6.57 24.60
N VAL A 78 6.40 -5.77 23.89
CA VAL A 78 5.18 -6.26 23.23
C VAL A 78 5.57 -7.16 22.04
N PRO A 79 5.01 -8.37 21.90
CA PRO A 79 5.26 -9.22 20.75
C PRO A 79 4.84 -8.54 19.45
N ALA A 80 5.73 -8.52 18.46
CA ALA A 80 5.51 -7.81 17.20
C ALA A 80 5.95 -8.63 15.99
N MET A 81 5.16 -8.57 14.92
CA MET A 81 5.34 -9.40 13.72
C MET A 81 5.27 -8.54 12.46
N ARG A 82 6.17 -8.80 11.50
CA ARG A 82 6.05 -8.29 10.14
C ARG A 82 5.35 -9.31 9.26
N HIS A 83 4.34 -8.88 8.54
CA HIS A 83 3.57 -9.66 7.57
C HIS A 83 3.92 -9.21 6.16
N GLU A 84 4.17 -10.17 5.29
CA GLU A 84 4.49 -9.95 3.88
C GLU A 84 3.61 -10.89 3.04
N ALA A 85 2.84 -10.29 2.14
CA ALA A 85 2.00 -10.97 1.16
C ALA A 85 1.74 -10.03 -0.05
N ALA A 86 2.81 -9.46 -0.60
CA ALA A 86 2.80 -8.41 -1.59
C ALA A 86 1.84 -7.27 -1.18
N CYS A 87 1.03 -6.78 -2.11
CA CYS A 87 0.04 -5.72 -1.87
C CYS A 87 -1.03 -6.10 -0.81
N ALA A 88 -1.16 -7.37 -0.43
CA ALA A 88 -2.11 -7.86 0.58
C ALA A 88 -1.53 -7.90 2.01
N SER A 89 -0.29 -7.46 2.22
CA SER A 89 0.44 -7.57 3.49
C SER A 89 -0.36 -7.08 4.70
N SER A 90 -1.00 -5.91 4.60
CA SER A 90 -1.81 -5.36 5.71
C SER A 90 -3.10 -6.12 5.94
N SER A 91 -3.70 -6.73 4.90
CA SER A 91 -4.88 -7.60 5.09
C SER A 91 -4.49 -8.87 5.85
N MET A 92 -3.31 -9.43 5.57
CA MET A 92 -2.77 -10.55 6.35
C MET A 92 -2.46 -10.16 7.80
N ALA A 93 -1.94 -8.96 8.02
CA ALA A 93 -1.72 -8.41 9.36
C ALA A 93 -3.03 -8.29 10.15
N VAL A 94 -4.11 -7.79 9.52
CA VAL A 94 -5.45 -7.74 10.13
C VAL A 94 -5.98 -9.14 10.43
N LEU A 95 -5.90 -10.09 9.48
CA LEU A 95 -6.35 -11.47 9.69
C LEU A 95 -5.62 -12.14 10.85
N ALA A 96 -4.32 -11.93 10.96
CA ALA A 96 -3.53 -12.46 12.07
C ALA A 96 -3.93 -11.83 13.41
N GLY A 97 -4.09 -10.51 13.49
CA GLY A 97 -4.51 -9.82 14.71
C GLY A 97 -5.93 -10.22 15.15
N MET A 98 -6.86 -10.36 14.21
CA MET A 98 -8.21 -10.87 14.49
C MET A 98 -8.17 -12.29 15.06
N ALA A 99 -7.35 -13.17 14.48
CA ALA A 99 -7.21 -14.55 14.95
C ALA A 99 -6.65 -14.61 16.38
N GLU A 100 -5.75 -13.71 16.77
CA GLU A 100 -5.24 -13.62 18.14
C GLU A 100 -6.32 -13.20 19.15
N ILE A 101 -7.12 -12.18 18.80
CA ILE A 101 -8.28 -11.74 19.61
C ILE A 101 -9.29 -12.88 19.75
N GLU A 102 -9.67 -13.50 18.64
CA GLU A 102 -10.69 -14.57 18.62
C GLU A 102 -10.24 -15.83 19.36
N ALA A 103 -8.93 -16.09 19.41
CA ALA A 103 -8.35 -17.15 20.22
C ALA A 103 -8.26 -16.81 21.71
N GLY A 104 -8.57 -15.57 22.12
CA GLY A 104 -8.44 -15.10 23.49
C GLY A 104 -6.99 -14.98 23.96
N ARG A 105 -6.04 -14.78 23.03
CA ARG A 105 -4.62 -14.60 23.37
C ARG A 105 -4.32 -13.19 23.86
N TYR A 106 -4.97 -12.21 23.22
CA TYR A 106 -4.82 -10.78 23.48
C TYR A 106 -6.17 -10.10 23.32
N ASP A 107 -6.43 -9.06 24.11
CA ASP A 107 -7.65 -8.27 24.05
C ASP A 107 -7.49 -7.02 23.17
N CYS A 108 -6.24 -6.54 22.99
CA CYS A 108 -5.95 -5.35 22.20
C CYS A 108 -4.68 -5.51 21.34
N VAL A 109 -4.84 -5.42 20.02
CA VAL A 109 -3.78 -5.52 19.01
C VAL A 109 -3.67 -4.25 18.19
N LEU A 110 -2.44 -3.82 17.94
CA LEU A 110 -2.14 -2.72 17.02
C LEU A 110 -1.77 -3.29 15.65
N VAL A 111 -2.49 -2.86 14.61
CA VAL A 111 -2.19 -3.25 13.22
C VAL A 111 -1.77 -2.02 12.43
N LEU A 112 -0.63 -2.08 11.74
CA LEU A 112 -0.12 -1.00 10.91
C LEU A 112 0.19 -1.52 9.50
N GLY A 113 -0.03 -0.69 8.49
CA GLY A 113 0.48 -0.87 7.14
C GLY A 113 1.39 0.29 6.78
N ILE A 114 2.65 0.02 6.48
CA ILE A 114 3.64 1.08 6.21
C ILE A 114 4.48 0.73 4.98
N GLU A 115 4.74 1.72 4.12
CA GLU A 115 5.53 1.56 2.90
C GLU A 115 6.19 2.89 2.52
N GLN A 116 7.41 2.86 1.99
CA GLN A 116 8.12 4.04 1.49
C GLN A 116 8.76 3.72 0.14
N GLU A 117 8.00 3.92 -0.94
CA GLU A 117 8.44 3.52 -2.29
C GLU A 117 9.06 4.65 -3.13
N LYS A 118 8.82 5.92 -2.75
CA LYS A 118 9.35 7.10 -3.47
C LYS A 118 10.83 7.39 -3.19
N THR A 119 11.64 6.34 -3.08
CA THR A 119 13.10 6.42 -2.85
C THR A 119 13.93 6.29 -4.12
N MET A 120 13.31 5.89 -5.24
CA MET A 120 13.98 5.66 -6.52
C MET A 120 13.09 5.98 -7.74
N PRO A 121 13.66 6.09 -8.96
CA PRO A 121 12.89 6.29 -10.19
C PRO A 121 11.98 5.09 -10.54
N GLY A 122 11.01 5.31 -11.43
CA GLY A 122 9.96 4.35 -11.76
C GLY A 122 10.45 2.99 -12.31
N GLY A 123 11.46 2.97 -13.19
CA GLY A 123 12.02 1.72 -13.72
C GLY A 123 12.63 0.82 -12.63
N PRO A 124 13.60 1.33 -11.84
CA PRO A 124 14.11 0.61 -10.66
C PRO A 124 13.02 0.19 -9.67
N ALA A 125 12.04 1.06 -9.39
CA ALA A 125 10.91 0.73 -8.53
C ALA A 125 10.09 -0.46 -9.07
N ALA A 126 9.77 -0.46 -10.37
CA ALA A 126 9.08 -1.57 -11.00
C ALA A 126 9.87 -2.88 -10.89
N ALA A 127 11.19 -2.83 -11.06
CA ALA A 127 12.06 -3.99 -10.89
C ALA A 127 12.06 -4.53 -9.45
N VAL A 128 11.98 -3.67 -8.43
CA VAL A 128 11.81 -4.08 -7.03
C VAL A 128 10.47 -4.80 -6.82
N GLN A 129 9.38 -4.26 -7.36
CA GLN A 129 8.04 -4.82 -7.19
C GLN A 129 7.87 -6.18 -7.90
N THR A 130 8.71 -6.50 -8.90
CA THR A 130 8.79 -7.83 -9.51
C THR A 130 9.07 -8.94 -8.49
N ALA A 131 9.61 -8.61 -7.30
CA ALA A 131 9.81 -9.57 -6.21
C ALA A 131 8.52 -10.28 -5.75
N ALA A 132 7.34 -9.71 -6.03
CA ALA A 132 6.05 -10.34 -5.73
C ALA A 132 5.54 -11.31 -6.83
N ALA A 133 6.37 -11.60 -7.84
CA ALA A 133 6.10 -12.57 -8.91
C ALA A 133 6.93 -13.85 -8.75
N TRP A 134 6.75 -14.83 -9.66
CA TRP A 134 7.70 -15.94 -9.79
C TRP A 134 8.93 -15.52 -10.61
N VAL A 135 9.85 -14.82 -9.93
CA VAL A 135 11.05 -14.23 -10.53
C VAL A 135 11.90 -15.29 -11.26
N GLY A 136 12.26 -15.00 -12.51
CA GLY A 136 13.04 -15.90 -13.36
C GLY A 136 12.22 -16.99 -14.06
N HIS A 137 10.91 -17.07 -13.83
CA HIS A 137 10.02 -18.01 -14.52
C HIS A 137 8.95 -17.27 -15.33
N GLU A 138 8.35 -16.24 -14.74
CA GLU A 138 7.30 -15.45 -15.39
C GLU A 138 7.76 -14.05 -15.77
N THR A 139 8.97 -13.65 -15.34
CA THR A 139 9.44 -12.27 -15.40
C THR A 139 10.53 -12.04 -16.46
N GLU A 140 10.98 -13.09 -17.17
CA GLU A 140 12.08 -12.98 -18.14
C GLU A 140 11.69 -12.11 -19.33
N GLY A 141 12.53 -11.12 -19.64
CA GLY A 141 12.33 -10.21 -20.78
C GLY A 141 11.21 -9.19 -20.59
N ILE A 142 10.65 -9.04 -19.38
CA ILE A 142 9.56 -8.11 -19.09
C ILE A 142 10.07 -6.97 -18.20
N GLU A 143 9.99 -5.73 -18.70
CA GLU A 143 10.47 -4.54 -17.98
C GLU A 143 9.48 -4.11 -16.88
N PHE A 144 8.18 -4.07 -17.19
CA PHE A 144 7.11 -3.69 -16.27
C PHE A 144 6.18 -4.88 -16.01
N PHE A 145 6.59 -5.78 -15.11
CA PHE A 145 5.90 -7.05 -14.89
C PHE A 145 4.42 -6.89 -14.51
N TRP A 146 4.09 -5.97 -13.59
CA TRP A 146 2.71 -5.83 -13.13
C TRP A 146 1.75 -5.30 -14.21
N PRO A 147 2.07 -4.21 -14.94
CA PRO A 147 1.29 -3.83 -16.12
C PRO A 147 1.11 -4.96 -17.13
N TYR A 148 2.17 -5.72 -17.42
CA TYR A 148 2.12 -6.89 -18.28
C TYR A 148 1.16 -7.97 -17.77
N ALA A 149 1.24 -8.33 -16.50
CA ALA A 149 0.36 -9.33 -15.90
C ALA A 149 -1.11 -8.89 -15.95
N PHE A 150 -1.41 -7.61 -15.65
CA PHE A 150 -2.77 -7.08 -15.72
C PHE A 150 -3.31 -7.00 -17.15
N GLU A 151 -2.48 -6.67 -18.15
CA GLU A 151 -2.86 -6.69 -19.56
C GLU A 151 -3.33 -8.09 -19.97
N ARG A 152 -2.59 -9.13 -19.56
CA ARG A 152 -2.97 -10.52 -19.83
C ARG A 152 -4.28 -10.93 -19.19
N VAL A 153 -4.54 -10.47 -17.96
CA VAL A 153 -5.83 -10.68 -17.31
C VAL A 153 -6.95 -9.98 -18.08
N ALA A 154 -6.73 -8.74 -18.52
CA ALA A 154 -7.70 -8.01 -19.33
C ALA A 154 -7.94 -8.68 -20.70
N GLY A 155 -6.89 -9.17 -21.35
CA GLY A 155 -6.97 -9.91 -22.61
C GLY A 155 -7.76 -11.21 -22.48
N GLU A 156 -7.58 -11.95 -21.37
CA GLU A 156 -8.36 -13.16 -21.12
C GLU A 156 -9.83 -12.85 -20.80
N TYR A 157 -10.11 -11.76 -20.07
CA TYR A 157 -11.46 -11.29 -19.83
C TYR A 157 -12.15 -10.92 -21.15
N ASP A 158 -11.49 -10.13 -21.98
CA ASP A 158 -11.97 -9.71 -23.30
C ASP A 158 -12.27 -10.91 -24.21
N ARG A 159 -11.36 -11.91 -24.25
CA ARG A 159 -11.57 -13.14 -25.02
C ARG A 159 -12.82 -13.92 -24.57
N ARG A 160 -13.14 -13.94 -23.28
CA ARG A 160 -14.26 -14.70 -22.72
C ARG A 160 -15.59 -13.96 -22.75
N TYR A 161 -15.56 -12.65 -22.52
CA TYR A 161 -16.75 -11.86 -22.20
C TYR A 161 -16.89 -10.59 -23.05
N GLY A 162 -15.84 -10.21 -23.78
CA GLY A 162 -15.69 -8.89 -24.38
C GLY A 162 -15.38 -7.84 -23.33
N ILE A 163 -14.57 -6.85 -23.69
CA ILE A 163 -14.35 -5.67 -22.86
C ILE A 163 -14.63 -4.40 -23.66
N ASP A 164 -15.39 -3.49 -23.06
CA ASP A 164 -15.46 -2.12 -23.53
C ASP A 164 -14.44 -1.30 -22.73
N GLU A 165 -13.41 -0.81 -23.40
CA GLU A 165 -12.36 0.00 -22.76
C GLU A 165 -12.91 1.33 -22.19
N GLN A 166 -14.10 1.78 -22.61
CA GLN A 166 -14.75 2.93 -21.99
C GLN A 166 -15.02 2.66 -20.50
N HIS A 167 -15.34 1.41 -20.13
CA HIS A 167 -15.54 1.04 -18.74
C HIS A 167 -14.23 1.08 -17.94
N LEU A 168 -13.11 0.66 -18.53
CA LEU A 168 -11.79 0.76 -17.87
C LEU A 168 -11.43 2.20 -17.58
N ARG A 169 -11.58 3.09 -18.57
CA ARG A 169 -11.32 4.52 -18.41
C ARG A 169 -12.27 5.18 -17.41
N ALA A 170 -13.54 4.76 -17.39
CA ALA A 170 -14.53 5.27 -16.42
C ALA A 170 -14.17 4.89 -14.98
N ILE A 171 -13.56 3.72 -14.73
CA ILE A 171 -13.06 3.34 -13.41
C ILE A 171 -11.92 4.27 -12.98
N GLY A 172 -10.93 4.49 -13.86
CA GLY A 172 -9.83 5.44 -13.60
C GLY A 172 -10.33 6.86 -13.33
N GLU A 173 -11.29 7.33 -14.13
CA GLU A 173 -11.95 8.62 -13.93
C GLU A 173 -12.66 8.72 -12.58
N LEU A 174 -13.47 7.72 -12.21
CA LEU A 174 -14.16 7.69 -10.92
C LEU A 174 -13.16 7.76 -9.76
N ASN A 175 -12.09 6.96 -9.82
CA ASN A 175 -11.06 6.91 -8.78
C ASN A 175 -10.35 8.27 -8.63
N LEU A 176 -9.92 8.87 -9.74
CA LEU A 176 -9.22 10.15 -9.74
C LEU A 176 -10.12 11.33 -9.35
N ARG A 177 -11.41 11.28 -9.71
CA ARG A 177 -12.41 12.26 -9.23
C ARG A 177 -12.63 12.13 -7.73
N ASN A 178 -12.85 10.92 -7.21
CA ASN A 178 -13.01 10.69 -5.76
C ASN A 178 -11.77 11.13 -4.97
N ALA A 179 -10.57 10.96 -5.54
CA ALA A 179 -9.33 11.40 -4.91
C ALA A 179 -9.25 12.93 -4.71
N LYS A 180 -9.99 13.74 -5.48
CA LYS A 180 -10.02 15.21 -5.31
C LYS A 180 -10.56 15.64 -3.95
N ASP A 181 -11.53 14.90 -3.44
CA ASP A 181 -12.21 15.23 -2.20
C ASP A 181 -11.58 14.54 -0.98
N ASN A 182 -10.55 13.71 -1.19
CA ASN A 182 -9.82 13.04 -0.12
C ASN A 182 -8.53 13.79 0.22
N PRO A 183 -8.40 14.40 1.43
CA PRO A 183 -7.20 15.14 1.82
C PRO A 183 -5.94 14.28 1.88
N ASN A 184 -6.08 12.97 2.08
CA ASN A 184 -4.96 12.02 2.18
C ASN A 184 -4.61 11.34 0.85
N ALA A 185 -5.34 11.60 -0.23
CA ALA A 185 -5.07 10.95 -1.52
C ALA A 185 -3.85 11.56 -2.23
N GLN A 186 -2.97 10.71 -2.77
CA GLN A 186 -1.78 11.13 -3.51
C GLN A 186 -2.10 12.02 -4.72
N THR A 187 -3.20 11.73 -5.43
CA THR A 187 -3.56 12.34 -6.71
C THR A 187 -4.50 13.55 -6.56
N ARG A 188 -4.85 13.95 -5.34
CA ARG A 188 -5.80 15.05 -5.06
C ARG A 188 -5.46 16.36 -5.78
N ALA A 189 -4.18 16.67 -5.94
CA ALA A 189 -3.71 17.90 -6.58
C ALA A 189 -3.42 17.77 -8.09
N TRP A 190 -3.59 16.59 -8.70
CA TRP A 190 -3.26 16.39 -10.12
C TRP A 190 -4.17 17.20 -11.04
N ALA A 191 -3.63 17.87 -12.06
CA ALA A 191 -4.44 18.51 -13.07
C ALA A 191 -5.10 17.44 -13.95
N LEU A 192 -6.42 17.41 -13.99
CA LEU A 192 -7.21 16.45 -14.77
C LEU A 192 -7.99 17.23 -15.82
N THR A 193 -7.91 16.79 -17.06
CA THR A 193 -8.71 17.31 -18.19
C THR A 193 -9.62 16.19 -18.72
N PRO A 194 -10.65 16.49 -19.52
CA PRO A 194 -11.43 15.43 -20.17
C PRO A 194 -10.56 14.43 -20.93
N GLU A 195 -9.51 14.90 -21.60
CA GLU A 195 -8.56 14.08 -22.36
C GLU A 195 -7.77 13.10 -21.48
N SER A 196 -7.60 13.43 -20.18
CA SER A 196 -7.00 12.52 -19.20
C SER A 196 -7.80 11.23 -19.01
N PHE A 197 -9.04 11.17 -19.50
CA PHE A 197 -9.95 10.02 -19.41
C PHE A 197 -10.34 9.44 -20.77
N MET A 198 -9.73 9.93 -21.85
CA MET A 198 -10.00 9.46 -23.21
C MET A 198 -8.91 8.50 -23.69
N ALA A 199 -9.14 7.89 -24.87
CA ALA A 199 -8.10 7.18 -25.60
C ALA A 199 -7.19 8.20 -26.30
N ASP A 200 -6.42 8.93 -25.50
CA ASP A 200 -5.51 9.99 -25.94
C ASP A 200 -4.09 9.63 -25.55
N ASP A 201 -3.18 9.48 -26.52
CA ASP A 201 -1.84 8.96 -26.26
C ASP A 201 -0.90 9.99 -25.60
N GLU A 202 -1.28 11.27 -25.54
CA GLU A 202 -0.52 12.33 -24.88
C GLU A 202 -1.03 12.55 -23.44
N ALA A 203 -2.34 12.78 -23.28
CA ALA A 203 -2.96 13.02 -21.98
C ALA A 203 -3.16 11.74 -21.16
N ASN A 204 -3.31 10.59 -21.83
CA ASN A 204 -3.54 9.30 -21.23
C ASN A 204 -2.78 8.15 -21.94
N PRO A 205 -1.43 8.18 -21.90
CA PRO A 205 -0.59 7.28 -22.67
C PRO A 205 -0.84 5.81 -22.33
N ILE A 206 -0.61 4.95 -23.33
CA ILE A 206 -0.56 3.51 -23.15
C ILE A 206 0.64 3.15 -22.27
N VAL A 207 0.40 2.31 -21.28
CA VAL A 207 1.44 1.74 -20.40
C VAL A 207 1.84 0.36 -20.92
N GLU A 208 0.86 -0.51 -21.20
CA GLU A 208 1.09 -1.88 -21.66
C GLU A 208 -0.14 -2.40 -22.41
N GLY A 209 0.05 -2.86 -23.65
CA GLY A 209 -1.05 -3.30 -24.53
C GLY A 209 -2.19 -2.29 -24.60
N ARG A 210 -3.34 -2.63 -23.99
CA ARG A 210 -4.53 -1.76 -23.91
C ARG A 210 -4.60 -0.86 -22.66
N LEU A 211 -3.77 -1.14 -21.66
CA LEU A 211 -3.81 -0.43 -20.38
C LEU A 211 -3.21 0.95 -20.55
N ARG A 212 -3.93 1.95 -20.03
CA ARG A 212 -3.51 3.35 -20.03
C ARG A 212 -3.17 3.80 -18.60
N ARG A 213 -2.53 4.96 -18.48
CA ARG A 213 -1.98 5.47 -17.22
C ARG A 213 -3.02 5.72 -16.12
N ASN A 214 -4.25 6.04 -16.49
CA ASN A 214 -5.32 6.46 -15.58
C ASN A 214 -6.13 5.31 -14.98
#